data_AF-A0A527YXF8-F1
#
_entry.id   AF-A0A527YXF8-F1
#
_cell.length_a   1.000
_cell.length_b   1.000
_cell.length_c   1.000
_cell.angle_alpha   90.00
_cell.angle_beta   90.00
_cell.angle_gamma   90.00
#
_symmetry.space_group_name_H-M   'P 1'
#
loop_
_entity.id
_entity.type
_entity.pdbx_description
1 polymer ?
#
loop_
_entity_poly.entity_id
_entity_poly.type
_entity_poly.pdbx_seq_one_letter_code
_entity_poly.pdbx_strand_id
1 'polypeptide(L)' 'TFFRPRNDDMRKRLKIAVEHHDGFISAISDHDEGAVVDLVFEHWELSRENMEMFIAPQGLKADALVGDS' A
#
# COMPACT_ATOMS: atom_id res chain seq x y z
N THR A 1 13.99 -10.49 0.68
CA THR A 1 12.80 -10.27 1.54
C THR A 1 12.46 -8.80 1.55
N PHE A 2 11.23 -8.46 1.13
CA PHE A 2 10.79 -7.11 0.72
C PHE A 2 10.63 -6.10 1.88
N PHE A 3 10.65 -6.56 3.14
CA PHE A 3 10.34 -5.72 4.31
C PHE A 3 11.42 -5.81 5.39
N ARG A 4 12.54 -5.12 5.19
CA ARG A 4 13.45 -4.75 6.28
C ARG A 4 13.12 -3.30 6.68
N PRO A 5 12.42 -3.06 7.80
CA PRO A 5 12.08 -1.71 8.21
C PRO A 5 13.35 -0.92 8.55
N ARG A 6 13.51 0.26 7.93
CA ARG A 6 14.72 1.10 8.05
C ARG A 6 14.54 2.30 8.99
N ASN A 7 13.31 2.55 9.45
CA ASN A 7 12.95 3.61 10.38
C ASN A 7 11.72 3.20 11.22
N ASP A 8 11.37 4.06 12.18
CA ASP A 8 10.33 3.79 13.19
C ASP A 8 8.93 3.76 12.58
N ASP A 9 8.69 4.60 11.56
CA ASP A 9 7.44 4.65 10.81
C ASP A 9 7.18 3.32 10.09
N MET A 10 8.19 2.76 9.39
CA MET A 10 8.09 1.46 8.74
C MET A 10 7.81 0.32 9.75
N ARG A 11 8.36 0.40 10.97
CA ARG A 11 8.07 -0.59 12.03
C ARG A 11 6.64 -0.47 12.52
N LYS A 12 6.13 0.75 12.70
CA LYS A 12 4.74 1.00 13.08
C LYS A 12 3.78 0.48 12.01
N ARG A 13 4.02 0.80 10.74
CA ARG A 13 3.24 0.29 9.60
C ARG A 13 3.24 -1.23 9.52
N LEU A 14 4.40 -1.87 9.72
CA LEU A 14 4.49 -3.33 9.75
C LEU A 14 3.65 -3.93 10.89
N LYS A 15 3.67 -3.31 12.08
CA LYS A 15 2.84 -3.74 13.21
C LYS A 15 1.35 -3.67 12.87
N ILE A 16 0.91 -2.55 12.27
CA ILE A 16 -0.49 -2.36 11.86
C ILE A 16 -0.88 -3.41 10.81
N ALA A 17 -0.01 -3.72 9.84
CA ALA A 17 -0.28 -4.75 8.85
C ALA A 17 -0.48 -6.14 9.48
N VAL A 18 0.33 -6.49 10.49
CA VAL A 18 0.15 -7.72 11.28
C VAL A 18 -1.19 -7.71 12.00
N GLU A 19 -1.56 -6.59 12.63
CA GLU A 19 -2.84 -6.44 13.32
C GLU A 19 -4.04 -6.60 12.35
N HIS A 20 -3.95 -6.07 11.13
CA HIS A 20 -4.99 -6.29 10.12
C HIS A 20 -5.10 -7.77 9.71
N HIS A 21 -3.98 -8.51 9.64
CA HIS A 21 -4.01 -9.95 9.36
C HIS A 21 -4.70 -10.75 10.46
N ASP A 22 -4.44 -10.43 11.73
CA ASP A 22 -5.14 -11.06 12.86
C ASP A 22 -6.64 -10.68 12.86
N GLY A 23 -6.96 -9.45 12.46
CA GLY A 23 -8.33 -8.98 12.23
C GLY A 23 -9.07 -9.83 11.20
N PHE A 24 -8.44 -10.12 10.05
CA PHE A 24 -9.04 -10.98 9.02
C PHE A 24 -9.33 -12.38 9.54
N ILE A 25 -8.41 -12.98 10.30
CA ILE A 25 -8.60 -14.32 10.88
C ILE A 25 -9.85 -14.32 11.78
N SER A 26 -9.98 -13.29 12.63
CA SER A 26 -11.10 -13.17 13.56
C SER A 26 -12.41 -12.97 12.81
N ALA A 27 -12.48 -12.02 11.88
CA ALA A 27 -13.68 -11.72 11.10
C ALA A 27 -14.15 -12.92 10.27
N ILE A 28 -13.23 -13.67 9.66
CA ILE A 28 -13.55 -14.89 8.92
C ILE A 28 -14.05 -15.99 9.87
N SER A 29 -13.42 -16.16 11.04
CA SER A 29 -13.85 -17.14 12.05
C SER A 29 -15.27 -16.86 12.55
N ASP A 30 -15.64 -15.59 12.67
CA ASP A 30 -16.95 -15.15 13.15
C ASP A 30 -17.99 -15.03 12.01
N HIS A 31 -17.60 -15.33 10.76
CA HIS A 31 -18.41 -15.13 9.56
C HIS A 31 -18.93 -13.68 9.40
N ASP A 32 -18.14 -12.71 9.87
CA ASP A 32 -18.47 -11.28 9.75
C ASP A 32 -17.94 -10.72 8.42
N GLU A 33 -18.78 -10.83 7.39
CA GLU A 33 -18.47 -10.31 6.06
C GLU A 33 -18.23 -8.79 6.04
N GLY A 34 -18.90 -8.04 6.93
CA GLY A 34 -18.76 -6.59 7.02
C GLY A 34 -17.37 -6.20 7.51
N ALA A 35 -16.94 -6.80 8.62
CA ALA A 35 -15.61 -6.58 9.17
C ALA A 35 -14.50 -6.97 8.19
N VAL A 36 -14.69 -8.04 7.39
CA VAL A 36 -13.73 -8.40 6.33
C VAL A 36 -13.63 -7.30 5.28
N VAL A 37 -14.76 -6.74 4.82
CA VAL A 37 -14.76 -5.66 3.81
C VAL A 37 -14.04 -4.42 4.32
N ASP A 38 -14.32 -3.99 5.55
CA ASP A 38 -13.68 -2.82 6.16
C ASP A 38 -12.16 -3.03 6.28
N LEU A 39 -11.73 -4.19 6.78
CA LEU A 39 -10.30 -4.54 6.90
C LEU A 39 -9.58 -4.62 5.55
N VAL A 40 -10.26 -5.02 4.47
CA VAL A 40 -9.68 -5.00 3.11
C VAL A 40 -9.32 -3.57 2.70
N PHE A 41 -10.23 -2.61 2.92
CA PHE A 41 -9.96 -1.22 2.59
C PHE A 41 -8.80 -0.66 3.42
N GLU A 42 -8.83 -0.88 4.74
CA GLU A 42 -7.77 -0.40 5.64
C GLU A 42 -6.39 -1.01 5.31
N HIS A 43 -6.33 -2.32 5.04
CA HIS A 43 -5.09 -3.00 4.68
C HIS A 43 -4.54 -2.55 3.34
N TRP A 44 -5.41 -2.32 2.36
CA TRP A 44 -5.02 -1.82 1.05
C TRP A 44 -4.51 -0.37 1.12
N GLU A 45 -5.16 0.50 1.89
CA GLU A 45 -4.74 1.89 2.08
C GLU A 45 -3.37 1.98 2.77
N LEU A 46 -3.15 1.20 3.83
CA LEU A 46 -1.84 1.08 4.49
C LEU A 46 -0.72 0.66 3.53
N SER A 47 -1.06 -0.21 2.56
CA SER A 47 -0.14 -0.67 1.52
C SER A 47 0.07 0.37 0.41
N ARG A 48 -0.95 1.19 0.10
CA ARG A 48 -0.86 2.29 -0.88
C ARG A 48 0.05 3.42 -0.44
N GLU A 49 0.02 3.77 0.84
CA GLU A 49 0.95 4.79 1.36
C GLU A 49 2.43 4.37 1.21
N ASN A 50 2.73 3.06 1.15
CA ASN A 50 4.06 2.56 0.78
C ASN A 50 4.36 2.67 -0.73
N MET A 51 3.33 2.74 -1.59
CA MET A 51 3.43 2.84 -3.05
C MET A 51 3.46 4.27 -3.59
N GLU A 52 3.07 5.30 -2.83
CA GLU A 52 3.32 6.70 -3.23
C GLU A 52 4.83 7.03 -3.28
N MET A 53 5.69 6.21 -2.68
CA MET A 53 7.15 6.23 -2.89
C MET A 53 7.57 5.69 -4.28
N PHE A 54 6.66 5.01 -5.00
CA PHE A 54 6.90 4.35 -6.29
C PHE A 54 6.00 4.86 -7.43
N ILE A 55 5.07 5.79 -7.18
CA ILE A 55 4.36 6.54 -8.23
C ILE A 55 4.78 8.01 -8.20
N ALA A 56 5.91 8.29 -8.84
CA ALA A 56 6.12 9.58 -9.47
C ALA A 56 6.91 9.41 -10.77
N PRO A 57 6.27 9.29 -11.94
CA PRO A 57 6.84 9.87 -13.13
C PRO A 57 6.58 11.38 -13.07
N GLN A 58 7.50 12.16 -12.49
CA GLN A 58 7.59 13.56 -12.88
C GLN A 58 8.16 13.64 -14.29
N GLY A 59 7.25 13.82 -15.25
CA GLY A 59 7.44 14.53 -16.52
C GLY A 59 8.65 14.17 -17.38
N LEU A 60 8.46 13.26 -18.33
CA LEU A 60 9.10 13.45 -19.63
C LEU A 60 8.29 14.51 -20.39
N LYS A 61 8.66 15.78 -20.22
CA LYS A 61 8.43 16.75 -21.28
C LYS A 61 9.32 16.31 -22.44
N ALA A 62 8.73 15.73 -23.48
CA ALA A 62 9.40 15.68 -24.78
C ALA A 62 9.34 17.10 -25.33
N ASP A 63 10.40 17.87 -25.09
CA ASP A 63 10.58 19.17 -25.72
C ASP A 63 10.53 19.05 -27.25
N ALA A 64 9.90 20.06 -27.83
CA ALA A 64 9.84 20.50 -29.21
C ALA A 64 10.77 19.88 -30.30
N LEU A 65 10.14 19.55 -31.43
CA LEU A 65 10.53 19.86 -32.82
C LEU A 65 11.97 19.56 -33.31
N VAL A 66 12.15 18.46 -34.07
CA VAL A 66 13.02 18.30 -35.27
C VAL A 66 12.48 17.04 -36.00
N GLY A 67 12.20 16.93 -37.30
CA GLY A 67 12.35 17.74 -38.50
C GLY A 67 11.97 16.84 -39.69
N ASP A 68 11.35 17.43 -40.71
CA ASP A 68 11.32 17.09 -42.15
C ASP A 68 11.64 15.65 -42.62
N SER A 69 10.70 15.03 -43.34
CA SER A 69 10.91 14.29 -44.62
C SER A 69 9.57 13.89 -45.25
#